data_AF-A0A345EH72-F1
#
_entry.id   AF-A0A345EH72-F1
#
_cell.length_a   1.000
_cell.length_b   1.000
_cell.length_c   1.000
_cell.angle_alpha   90.00
_cell.angle_beta   90.00
_cell.angle_gamma   90.00
#
_symmetry.space_group_name_H-M   'P 1'
#
loop_
_entity.id
_entity.type
_entity.pdbx_description
1 polymer ?
#
loop_
_entity_poly.entity_id
_entity_poly.type
_entity_poly.pdbx_seq_one_letter_code
_entity_poly.pdbx_strand_id
1 'polypeptide(L)'
;MCLGAPYSCMTESDGSQAGWIESMISDLRGESAASRRTFLRRSAAAGAGALALSVAGSNAALAHEIDDEDASDVDVLNFALTLEHLEHAFYRDGLERFGEHEFRSARTLQGLAYRMRKDIRPNFETIRDHEKTHVDTLTTAFHVLQAIGLGFLTWVTWD
;
A
#
# COMPACT_ATOMS: atom_id res chain seq x y z
N MET A 1 4.63 15.57 -63.83
CA MET A 1 4.50 17.03 -64.01
C MET A 1 3.71 17.58 -62.83
N CYS A 2 4.38 18.36 -61.98
CA CYS A 2 3.76 19.40 -61.16
C CYS A 2 4.59 20.67 -61.41
N LEU A 3 3.95 21.83 -61.49
CA LEU A 3 4.62 23.12 -61.78
C LEU A 3 4.34 24.06 -60.61
N GLY A 4 5.39 24.59 -59.99
CA GLY A 4 5.30 25.48 -58.83
C GLY A 4 6.46 25.30 -57.85
N ALA A 5 6.80 26.37 -57.14
CA ALA A 5 7.80 26.39 -56.08
C ALA A 5 7.15 25.96 -54.72
N PRO A 6 7.88 25.84 -53.59
CA PRO A 6 7.91 24.54 -52.90
C PRO A 6 7.20 24.53 -51.53
N TYR A 7 7.27 23.38 -50.84
CA TYR A 7 6.97 23.18 -49.42
C TYR A 7 5.60 23.67 -48.89
N SER A 8 4.51 23.08 -49.39
CA SER A 8 3.23 22.99 -48.66
C SER A 8 2.38 21.80 -49.11
N CYS A 9 2.64 20.61 -48.55
CA CYS A 9 1.71 19.47 -48.49
C CYS A 9 2.21 18.39 -47.50
N MET A 10 2.13 18.66 -46.19
CA MET A 10 2.22 17.65 -45.12
C MET A 10 1.41 18.14 -43.91
N THR A 11 0.15 17.76 -43.84
CA THR A 11 -0.76 18.05 -42.70
C THR A 11 -1.64 16.84 -42.41
N GLU A 12 -1.03 15.73 -41.99
CA GLU A 12 -1.72 14.58 -41.41
C GLU A 12 -0.77 13.98 -40.36
N SER A 13 -1.06 14.22 -39.08
CA SER A 13 -0.20 13.81 -37.95
C SER A 13 -1.08 13.36 -36.80
N ASP A 14 -1.56 12.12 -36.87
CA ASP A 14 -2.49 11.53 -35.89
C ASP A 14 -2.15 10.06 -35.57
N GLY A 15 -2.74 9.54 -34.50
CA GLY A 15 -2.82 8.12 -34.15
C GLY A 15 -1.62 7.53 -33.39
N SER A 16 -0.39 7.75 -33.85
CA SER A 16 0.76 6.93 -33.39
C SER A 16 1.19 7.15 -31.93
N GLN A 17 0.94 8.33 -31.35
CA GLN A 17 1.41 8.65 -30.00
C GLN A 17 0.55 8.11 -28.85
N ALA A 18 -0.74 7.82 -29.08
CA ALA A 18 -1.57 7.22 -28.02
C ALA A 18 -1.25 5.73 -27.81
N GLY A 19 -1.04 4.99 -28.90
CA GLY A 19 -0.87 3.53 -28.87
C GLY A 19 0.36 3.04 -28.10
N TRP A 20 1.49 3.76 -28.14
CA TRP A 20 2.68 3.34 -27.40
C TRP A 20 2.57 3.60 -25.89
N ILE A 21 1.79 4.60 -25.47
CA ILE A 21 1.53 4.90 -24.06
C ILE A 21 0.64 3.79 -23.47
N GLU A 22 -0.45 3.43 -24.15
CA GLU A 22 -1.30 2.30 -23.73
C GLU A 22 -0.55 0.96 -23.78
N SER A 23 0.34 0.73 -24.76
CA SER A 23 1.24 -0.43 -24.75
C SER A 23 2.11 -0.44 -23.50
N MET A 24 2.86 0.63 -23.21
CA MET A 24 3.70 0.69 -22.01
C MET A 24 2.91 0.56 -20.71
N ILE A 25 1.69 1.10 -20.63
CA ILE A 25 0.82 0.92 -19.45
C ILE A 25 0.35 -0.53 -19.34
N SER A 26 0.02 -1.20 -20.44
CA SER A 26 -0.32 -2.63 -20.49
C SER A 26 0.87 -3.50 -20.07
N ASP A 27 2.05 -3.23 -20.63
CA ASP A 27 3.28 -3.97 -20.36
C ASP A 27 3.71 -3.79 -18.89
N LEU A 28 3.69 -2.57 -18.36
CA LEU A 28 3.98 -2.28 -16.95
C LEU A 28 2.97 -2.96 -16.00
N ARG A 29 1.68 -3.02 -16.36
CA ARG A 29 0.65 -3.74 -15.60
C ARG A 29 0.92 -5.25 -15.62
N GLY A 30 1.19 -5.82 -16.81
CA GLY A 30 1.48 -7.23 -17.01
C GLY A 30 2.75 -7.68 -16.28
N GLU A 31 3.88 -7.01 -16.52
CA GLU A 31 5.16 -7.32 -15.89
C GLU A 31 5.11 -7.10 -14.38
N SER A 32 4.55 -5.98 -13.87
CA SER A 32 4.53 -5.74 -12.42
C SER A 32 3.62 -6.73 -11.70
N ALA A 33 2.45 -7.07 -12.23
CA ALA A 33 1.55 -8.06 -11.62
C ALA A 33 2.15 -9.48 -11.67
N ALA A 34 2.66 -9.90 -12.82
CA ALA A 34 3.28 -11.22 -12.98
C ALA A 34 4.57 -11.36 -12.15
N SER A 35 5.40 -10.32 -12.09
CA SER A 35 6.63 -10.30 -11.29
C SER A 35 6.34 -10.34 -9.79
N ARG A 36 5.41 -9.52 -9.28
CA ARG A 36 4.95 -9.58 -7.87
C ARG A 36 4.43 -10.96 -7.50
N ARG A 37 3.53 -11.54 -8.32
CA ARG A 37 2.96 -12.88 -8.10
C ARG A 37 4.03 -13.98 -8.16
N THR A 38 5.03 -13.86 -9.04
CA THR A 38 6.17 -14.79 -9.13
C THR A 38 7.13 -14.65 -7.95
N PHE A 39 7.38 -13.43 -7.49
CA PHE A 39 8.19 -13.15 -6.29
C PHE A 39 7.53 -13.74 -5.03
N LEU A 40 6.23 -13.53 -4.83
CA LEU A 40 5.46 -14.10 -3.71
C LEU A 40 5.41 -15.64 -3.76
N ARG A 41 5.21 -16.24 -4.95
CA ARG A 41 5.31 -17.70 -5.12
C ARG A 41 6.70 -18.24 -4.76
N ARG A 42 7.75 -17.48 -5.08
CA ARG A 42 9.15 -17.87 -4.82
C ARG A 42 9.58 -17.64 -3.37
N SER A 43 8.99 -16.69 -2.65
CA SER A 43 9.16 -16.57 -1.20
C SER A 43 8.36 -17.64 -0.45
N ALA A 44 7.12 -17.93 -0.85
CA ALA A 44 6.31 -19.01 -0.25
C ALA A 44 7.00 -20.38 -0.38
N ALA A 45 7.47 -20.74 -1.58
CA ALA A 45 8.15 -22.02 -1.84
C ALA A 45 9.51 -22.19 -1.12
N ALA A 46 10.04 -21.14 -0.49
CA ALA A 46 11.28 -21.16 0.30
C ALA A 46 11.08 -20.67 1.76
N GLY A 47 9.84 -20.35 2.15
CA GLY A 47 9.52 -19.52 3.31
C GLY A 47 8.50 -20.12 4.27
N ALA A 48 8.39 -21.44 4.32
CA ALA A 48 7.57 -22.17 5.29
C ALA A 48 8.17 -22.07 6.71
N GLY A 49 8.06 -20.90 7.36
CA GLY A 49 8.44 -20.74 8.77
C GLY A 49 8.68 -19.30 9.23
N ALA A 50 7.72 -18.74 9.96
CA ALA A 50 7.93 -17.58 10.85
C ALA A 50 6.97 -17.54 12.07
N LEU A 51 5.78 -18.15 11.99
CA LEU A 51 4.80 -18.23 13.09
C LEU A 51 4.32 -19.68 13.36
N ALA A 52 5.26 -20.56 13.71
CA ALA A 52 4.97 -21.91 14.21
C ALA A 52 5.40 -22.02 15.69
N LEU A 53 4.73 -21.28 16.57
CA LEU A 53 5.00 -21.32 18.01
C LEU A 53 4.49 -22.64 18.61
N SER A 54 5.39 -23.37 19.28
CA SER A 54 5.16 -24.74 19.72
C SER A 54 4.35 -24.83 21.01
N VAL A 55 3.10 -25.28 20.91
CA VAL A 55 2.37 -25.98 21.99
C VAL A 55 1.90 -27.30 21.42
N ALA A 56 2.00 -28.39 22.19
CA ALA A 56 1.66 -29.73 21.71
C ALA A 56 0.14 -29.88 21.48
N GLY A 57 -0.27 -29.81 20.21
CA GLY A 57 -1.66 -29.95 19.76
C GLY A 57 -1.73 -30.12 18.24
N SER A 58 -2.76 -30.80 17.75
CA SER A 58 -2.88 -31.25 16.35
C SER A 58 -3.29 -30.13 15.39
N ASN A 59 -2.44 -29.12 15.22
CA ASN A 59 -2.73 -27.92 14.42
C ASN A 59 -2.53 -28.08 12.90
N ALA A 60 -2.91 -29.24 12.35
CA ALA A 60 -3.09 -29.41 10.90
C ALA A 60 -4.29 -28.62 10.33
N ALA A 61 -5.09 -27.99 11.21
CA ALA A 61 -6.33 -27.30 10.90
C ALA A 61 -6.21 -25.75 10.80
N LEU A 62 -4.98 -25.20 10.74
CA LEU A 62 -4.75 -23.76 10.50
C LEU A 62 -4.06 -23.45 9.16
N ALA A 63 -3.78 -24.49 8.36
CA ALA A 63 -3.69 -24.32 6.92
C ALA A 63 -5.12 -24.26 6.36
N HIS A 64 -5.80 -23.15 6.59
CA HIS A 64 -6.98 -22.81 5.80
C HIS A 64 -6.48 -22.59 4.37
N GLU A 65 -6.92 -23.43 3.44
CA GLU A 65 -6.79 -23.12 2.01
C GLU A 65 -7.60 -21.84 1.77
N ILE A 66 -6.88 -20.72 1.65
CA ILE A 66 -7.40 -19.51 1.03
C ILE A 66 -7.40 -19.85 -0.46
N ASP A 67 -8.56 -20.25 -0.98
CA ASP A 67 -8.78 -20.26 -2.42
C ASP A 67 -8.47 -18.86 -2.97
N ASP A 68 -7.79 -18.78 -4.11
CA ASP A 68 -7.35 -17.52 -4.75
C ASP A 68 -8.55 -16.67 -5.30
N GLU A 69 -9.80 -17.01 -4.93
CA GLU A 69 -11.05 -16.39 -5.35
C GLU A 69 -11.77 -15.70 -4.16
N ASP A 70 -12.36 -14.54 -4.42
CA ASP A 70 -13.35 -13.82 -3.58
C ASP A 70 -12.93 -13.26 -2.20
N ALA A 71 -11.68 -12.79 -2.05
CA ALA A 71 -11.42 -11.68 -1.11
C ALA A 71 -12.00 -10.37 -1.69
N SER A 72 -13.13 -9.88 -1.16
CA SER A 72 -13.85 -8.76 -1.78
C SER A 72 -13.15 -7.41 -1.58
N ASP A 73 -13.45 -6.43 -2.45
CA ASP A 73 -12.98 -5.04 -2.29
C ASP A 73 -13.30 -4.46 -0.90
N VAL A 74 -14.43 -4.89 -0.30
CA VAL A 74 -14.85 -4.44 1.04
C VAL A 74 -14.03 -5.12 2.14
N ASP A 75 -13.61 -6.38 1.97
CA ASP A 75 -12.73 -7.07 2.92
C ASP A 75 -11.32 -6.47 2.88
N VAL A 76 -10.81 -6.19 1.69
CA VAL A 76 -9.51 -5.53 1.48
C VAL A 76 -9.52 -4.11 2.09
N LEU A 77 -10.59 -3.35 1.91
CA LEU A 77 -10.73 -2.02 2.51
C LEU A 77 -10.89 -2.06 4.04
N ASN A 78 -11.65 -3.01 4.59
CA ASN A 78 -11.74 -3.20 6.04
C ASN A 78 -10.38 -3.59 6.65
N PHE A 79 -9.62 -4.47 5.99
CA PHE A 79 -8.27 -4.84 6.43
C PHE A 79 -7.31 -3.65 6.38
N ALA A 80 -7.29 -2.90 5.27
CA ALA A 80 -6.45 -1.71 5.14
C ALA A 80 -6.80 -0.65 6.19
N LEU A 81 -8.07 -0.28 6.34
CA LEU A 81 -8.54 0.69 7.34
C LEU A 81 -8.20 0.24 8.78
N THR A 82 -8.26 -1.06 9.07
CA THR A 82 -7.84 -1.63 10.36
C THR A 82 -6.34 -1.40 10.62
N LEU A 83 -5.48 -1.50 9.59
CA LEU A 83 -4.05 -1.17 9.72
C LEU A 83 -3.84 0.33 9.92
N GLU A 84 -4.46 1.20 9.10
CA GLU A 84 -4.29 2.66 9.23
C GLU A 84 -4.68 3.16 10.64
N HIS A 85 -5.74 2.60 11.24
CA HIS A 85 -6.14 2.90 12.62
C HIS A 85 -5.09 2.44 13.66
N LEU A 86 -4.55 1.22 13.50
CA LEU A 86 -3.50 0.69 14.38
C LEU A 86 -2.20 1.49 14.29
N GLU A 87 -1.78 1.87 13.07
CA GLU A 87 -0.56 2.65 12.86
C GLU A 87 -0.72 4.10 13.33
N HIS A 88 -1.83 4.77 13.00
CA HIS A 88 -2.14 6.09 13.54
C HIS A 88 -2.16 6.09 15.08
N ALA A 89 -2.79 5.11 15.72
CA ALA A 89 -2.79 4.97 17.18
C ALA A 89 -1.37 4.74 17.73
N PHE A 90 -0.58 3.85 17.11
CA PHE A 90 0.80 3.58 17.51
C PHE A 90 1.68 4.85 17.47
N TYR A 91 1.60 5.64 16.39
CA TYR A 91 2.37 6.88 16.27
C TYR A 91 1.85 7.97 17.21
N ARG A 92 0.52 8.15 17.34
CA ARG A 92 -0.11 9.09 18.28
C ARG A 92 0.34 8.83 19.72
N ASP A 93 0.12 7.62 20.22
CA ASP A 93 0.37 7.23 21.61
C ASP A 93 1.88 7.18 21.90
N GLY A 94 2.69 6.78 20.91
CA GLY A 94 4.15 6.84 20.99
C GLY A 94 4.70 8.27 21.10
N LEU A 95 4.10 9.23 20.39
CA LEU A 95 4.50 10.64 20.42
C LEU A 95 4.03 11.39 21.68
N GLU A 96 2.92 10.98 22.28
CA GLU A 96 2.49 11.44 23.61
C GLU A 96 3.42 10.89 24.70
N ARG A 97 3.78 9.60 24.61
CA ARG A 97 4.60 8.89 25.61
C ARG A 97 6.09 9.26 25.59
N PHE A 98 6.65 9.68 24.45
CA PHE A 98 8.10 9.89 24.30
C PHE A 98 8.44 11.28 23.71
N GLY A 99 9.15 12.09 24.51
CA GLY A 99 9.56 13.44 24.15
C GLY A 99 10.81 13.51 23.27
N GLU A 100 11.18 14.73 22.86
CA GLU A 100 12.38 14.99 22.05
C GLU A 100 13.68 14.54 22.73
N HIS A 101 13.71 14.48 24.07
CA HIS A 101 14.86 13.96 24.82
C HIS A 101 14.98 12.43 24.69
N GLU A 102 13.89 11.70 24.80
CA GLU A 102 13.81 10.24 24.76
C GLU A 102 14.23 9.75 23.36
N PHE A 103 13.69 10.35 22.30
CA PHE A 103 14.07 10.05 20.91
C PHE A 103 15.57 10.31 20.63
N ARG A 104 16.18 11.37 21.17
CA ARG A 104 17.61 11.68 20.95
C ARG A 104 18.57 10.81 21.77
N SER A 105 18.13 10.33 22.93
CA SER A 105 18.94 9.56 23.90
C SER A 105 18.79 8.04 23.76
N ALA A 106 17.70 7.57 23.11
CA ALA A 106 17.38 6.17 22.89
C ALA A 106 18.58 5.32 22.43
N ARG A 107 18.88 4.25 23.17
CA ARG A 107 20.07 3.40 22.94
C ARG A 107 20.13 2.81 21.54
N THR A 108 18.98 2.42 20.99
CA THR A 108 18.82 1.90 19.62
C THR A 108 19.30 2.88 18.53
N LEU A 109 19.27 4.19 18.81
CA LEU A 109 19.60 5.24 17.85
C LEU A 109 21.00 5.82 18.04
N GLN A 110 21.77 5.35 19.03
CA GLN A 110 23.09 5.93 19.37
C GLN A 110 24.14 5.79 18.26
N GLY A 111 24.01 4.77 17.40
CA GLY A 111 24.86 4.60 16.21
C GLY A 111 24.59 5.61 15.08
N LEU A 112 23.48 6.36 15.13
CA LEU A 112 23.13 7.38 14.14
C LEU A 112 23.75 8.73 14.47
N ALA A 113 24.13 9.47 13.42
CA ALA A 113 24.65 10.82 13.53
C ALA A 113 23.65 11.76 14.21
N TYR A 114 24.14 12.73 15.00
CA TYR A 114 23.29 13.61 15.81
C TYR A 114 22.23 14.38 15.00
N ARG A 115 22.53 14.77 13.75
CA ARG A 115 21.56 15.41 12.84
C ARG A 115 20.38 14.47 12.57
N MET A 116 20.64 13.28 12.03
CA MET A 116 19.62 12.25 11.77
C MET A 116 18.75 11.98 13.01
N ARG A 117 19.37 11.90 14.20
CA ARG A 117 18.64 11.68 15.47
C ARG A 117 17.69 12.80 15.87
N LYS A 118 17.92 14.04 15.43
CA LYS A 118 16.97 15.14 15.64
C LYS A 118 15.71 14.95 14.78
N ASP A 119 15.90 14.47 13.56
CA ASP A 119 14.86 14.45 12.53
C ASP A 119 13.87 13.29 12.69
N ILE A 120 14.19 12.27 13.49
CA ILE A 120 13.34 11.07 13.72
C ILE A 120 11.99 11.43 14.37
N ARG A 121 11.96 12.30 15.41
CA ARG A 121 10.67 12.63 16.07
C ARG A 121 9.76 13.46 15.15
N PRO A 122 10.24 14.51 14.45
CA PRO A 122 9.47 15.17 13.38
C PRO A 122 9.01 14.22 12.26
N ASN A 123 9.80 13.21 11.92
CA ASN A 123 9.40 12.19 10.94
C ASN A 123 8.26 11.31 11.48
N PHE A 124 8.29 10.92 12.76
CA PHE A 124 7.16 10.22 13.41
C PHE A 124 5.90 11.10 13.46
N GLU A 125 6.03 12.40 13.73
CA GLU A 125 4.92 13.36 13.69
C GLU A 125 4.33 13.47 12.27
N THR A 126 5.18 13.46 11.24
CA THR A 126 4.76 13.47 9.83
C THR A 126 4.02 12.19 9.45
N ILE A 127 4.53 11.02 9.85
CA ILE A 127 3.91 9.71 9.59
C ILE A 127 2.53 9.62 10.27
N ARG A 128 2.41 10.00 11.55
CA ARG A 128 1.10 10.08 12.25
C ARG A 128 0.05 10.83 11.41
N ASP A 129 0.43 11.96 10.83
CA ASP A 129 -0.49 12.82 10.08
C ASP A 129 -0.80 12.26 8.67
N HIS A 130 0.10 11.47 8.09
CA HIS A 130 -0.19 10.66 6.90
C HIS A 130 -1.20 9.54 7.23
N GLU A 131 -0.96 8.73 8.26
CA GLU A 131 -1.85 7.60 8.57
C GLU A 131 -3.24 8.10 9.01
N LYS A 132 -3.32 9.26 9.69
CA LYS A 132 -4.60 9.95 9.94
C LYS A 132 -5.35 10.31 8.64
N THR A 133 -4.61 10.74 7.62
CA THR A 133 -5.14 11.07 6.29
C THR A 133 -5.55 9.81 5.51
N HIS A 134 -4.83 8.70 5.67
CA HIS A 134 -5.22 7.40 5.10
C HIS A 134 -6.52 6.87 5.74
N VAL A 135 -6.66 6.95 7.08
CA VAL A 135 -7.93 6.65 7.78
C VAL A 135 -9.10 7.42 7.17
N ASP A 136 -8.98 8.73 6.96
CA ASP A 136 -10.06 9.55 6.38
C ASP A 136 -10.35 9.18 4.91
N THR A 137 -9.31 8.85 4.14
CA THR A 137 -9.41 8.49 2.72
C THR A 137 -10.09 7.12 2.54
N LEU A 138 -9.67 6.11 3.30
CA LEU A 138 -10.27 4.77 3.28
C LEU A 138 -11.68 4.78 3.88
N THR A 139 -11.93 5.59 4.92
CA THR A 139 -13.29 5.82 5.43
C THR A 139 -14.19 6.47 4.39
N THR A 140 -13.66 7.36 3.55
CA THR A 140 -14.42 7.91 2.43
C THR A 140 -14.72 6.84 1.37
N ALA A 141 -13.79 5.93 1.08
CA ALA A 141 -14.01 4.81 0.16
C ALA A 141 -15.05 3.79 0.68
N PHE A 142 -14.95 3.39 1.95
CA PHE A 142 -15.93 2.59 2.72
C PHE A 142 -17.35 3.17 2.50
N HIS A 143 -17.52 4.50 2.64
CA HIS A 143 -18.83 5.15 2.52
C HIS A 143 -19.35 5.19 1.08
N VAL A 144 -18.48 5.45 0.10
CA VAL A 144 -18.87 5.46 -1.33
C VAL A 144 -19.35 4.07 -1.77
N LEU A 145 -18.67 2.99 -1.36
CA LEU A 145 -19.06 1.62 -1.71
C LEU A 145 -20.40 1.19 -1.05
N GLN A 146 -20.64 1.59 0.21
CA GLN A 146 -21.97 1.41 0.81
C GLN A 146 -23.06 2.18 0.05
N ALA A 147 -22.80 3.44 -0.30
CA ALA A 147 -23.79 4.31 -0.95
C ALA A 147 -24.20 3.84 -2.35
N ILE A 148 -23.34 3.11 -3.07
CA ILE A 148 -23.65 2.50 -4.38
C ILE A 148 -24.24 1.08 -4.28
N GLY A 149 -24.45 0.55 -3.07
CA GLY A 149 -25.33 -0.60 -2.83
C GLY A 149 -24.66 -1.95 -2.53
N LEU A 150 -23.35 -2.01 -2.22
CA LEU A 150 -22.65 -3.27 -1.90
C LEU A 150 -22.90 -3.80 -0.46
N GLY A 151 -24.15 -3.76 -0.01
CA GLY A 151 -24.64 -4.54 1.12
C GLY A 151 -24.31 -4.04 2.54
N PHE A 152 -25.05 -4.59 3.51
CA PHE A 152 -24.89 -4.34 4.94
C PHE A 152 -23.85 -5.32 5.51
N LEU A 153 -22.57 -5.01 5.33
CA LEU A 153 -21.46 -5.69 6.02
C LEU A 153 -21.22 -5.08 7.41
N THR A 154 -20.85 -5.90 8.38
CA THR A 154 -20.45 -5.46 9.72
C THR A 154 -18.97 -5.09 9.74
N TRP A 155 -18.66 -3.80 9.62
CA TRP A 155 -17.30 -3.29 9.76
C TRP A 155 -16.84 -3.27 11.23
N VAL A 156 -15.58 -2.91 11.47
CA VAL A 156 -15.05 -2.56 12.80
C VAL A 156 -15.24 -1.07 13.07
N THR A 157 -15.89 -0.72 14.19
CA THR A 157 -15.96 0.66 14.69
C THR A 157 -14.76 0.97 15.57
N TRP A 158 -14.10 2.10 15.32
CA TRP A 158 -13.06 2.67 16.17
C TRP A 158 -13.57 3.98 16.80
N ASP A 159 -13.57 4.06 18.14
CA ASP A 159 -14.01 5.21 18.95
C ASP A 159 -12.85 6.07 19.50
#